data_AF-A0A7K2VW97-F1
#
_entry.id   AF-A0A7K2VW97-F1
#
_cell.length_a   1.000
_cell.length_b   1.000
_cell.length_c   1.000
_cell.angle_alpha   90.00
_cell.angle_beta   90.00
_cell.angle_gamma   90.00
#
_symmetry.space_group_name_H-M   'P 1'
#
loop_
_entity.id
_entity.type
_entity.pdbx_description
1 polymer ?
#
loop_
_entity_poly.entity_id
_entity_poly.type
_entity_poly.pdbx_seq_one_letter_code
_entity_poly.pdbx_strand_id
1 'polypeptide(L)'
;MAVHEHSQGSTGFRAPSFRDNRSASDSEPAVPARTDTHTAWAYVAASLRLLTGFVFLWAFLDKAFGLGYATPSGKGWVDGGSPTKGFLSGVAAGPMQSTFHSWAGQTWADWMFMAGLLGVGLALIGGVALRIAALGGTAMMALMWIAEWPPAKQLSDGTPTMSTNPFVDYHVIYAVVLIALAAVSAGDAFGLGRLWARLPVVRDNRWLR
;
A
#
# COMPACT_ATOMS: atom_id res chain seq x y z
N MET A 1 59.06 -60.89 69.37
CA MET A 1 57.69 -61.40 69.17
C MET A 1 57.01 -60.36 68.29
N ALA A 2 56.65 -60.62 67.01
CA ALA A 2 55.84 -61.73 66.50
C ALA A 2 54.39 -61.64 67.06
N VAL A 3 53.31 -61.61 66.28
CA VAL A 3 53.16 -62.00 64.84
C VAL A 3 51.87 -61.43 64.18
N HIS A 4 51.81 -61.46 62.83
CA HIS A 4 50.62 -61.49 61.94
C HIS A 4 49.63 -60.28 61.97
N GLU A 5 48.91 -59.83 60.93
CA GLU A 5 49.00 -59.83 59.44
C GLU A 5 47.98 -58.78 58.89
N HIS A 6 47.68 -58.53 57.60
CA HIS A 6 47.92 -59.24 56.34
C HIS A 6 48.22 -58.28 55.14
N SER A 7 48.30 -58.84 53.93
CA SER A 7 48.73 -58.31 52.63
C SER A 7 47.70 -57.53 51.77
N GLN A 8 48.22 -56.56 50.99
CA GLN A 8 47.98 -56.27 49.54
C GLN A 8 46.55 -55.99 49.01
N GLY A 9 46.30 -55.20 47.95
CA GLY A 9 47.19 -54.37 47.11
C GLY A 9 46.82 -54.38 45.61
N SER A 10 46.34 -53.26 45.04
CA SER A 10 46.40 -52.85 43.61
C SER A 10 45.62 -51.53 43.43
N THR A 11 46.19 -50.40 43.01
CA THR A 11 46.65 -49.97 41.67
C THR A 11 45.57 -49.98 40.58
N GLY A 12 45.03 -48.81 40.22
CA GLY A 12 44.16 -48.65 39.04
C GLY A 12 43.64 -47.22 38.81
N PHE A 13 44.24 -46.51 37.85
CA PHE A 13 43.71 -45.34 37.12
C PHE A 13 43.09 -44.14 37.88
N ARG A 14 43.90 -43.10 38.02
CA ARG A 14 43.45 -41.71 38.26
C ARG A 14 43.13 -41.05 36.91
N ALA A 15 41.87 -41.07 36.48
CA ALA A 15 41.44 -40.34 35.28
C ALA A 15 41.53 -38.81 35.53
N PRO A 16 41.98 -38.00 34.55
CA PRO A 16 41.94 -36.56 34.68
C PRO A 16 40.48 -36.09 34.62
N SER A 17 40.03 -35.36 35.64
CA SER A 17 38.78 -34.62 35.57
C SER A 17 38.94 -33.48 34.58
N PHE A 18 38.57 -33.74 33.32
CA PHE A 18 38.47 -32.69 32.32
C PHE A 18 37.49 -31.63 32.83
N ARG A 19 38.03 -30.43 32.97
CA ARG A 19 37.32 -29.23 33.39
C ARG A 19 36.40 -28.84 32.25
N ASP A 20 35.16 -29.35 32.28
CA ASP A 20 34.15 -29.11 31.26
C ASP A 20 33.65 -27.66 31.32
N ASN A 21 34.51 -26.74 30.86
CA ASN A 21 34.21 -25.34 30.67
C ASN A 21 33.46 -25.17 29.34
N ARG A 22 32.35 -25.88 29.17
CA ARG A 22 31.50 -25.82 27.98
C ARG A 22 30.29 -24.93 28.23
N SER A 23 30.58 -23.63 28.32
CA SER A 23 29.59 -22.57 28.15
C SER A 23 29.11 -22.54 26.69
N ALA A 24 28.22 -23.46 26.36
CA ALA A 24 27.30 -23.46 25.22
C ALA A 24 26.10 -24.29 25.71
N SER A 25 24.93 -23.73 26.05
CA SER A 25 24.21 -22.69 25.30
C SER A 25 24.44 -22.82 23.82
N ASP A 26 24.07 -23.98 23.27
CA ASP A 26 23.54 -24.04 21.92
C ASP A 26 22.27 -23.17 21.91
N SER A 27 22.50 -21.87 21.78
CA SER A 27 21.48 -20.90 21.44
C SER A 27 21.06 -21.21 20.02
N GLU A 28 20.06 -22.08 19.91
CA GLU A 28 19.29 -22.34 18.70
C GLU A 28 19.09 -21.02 17.93
N PRO A 29 19.46 -20.96 16.63
CA PRO A 29 19.42 -19.70 15.91
C PRO A 29 17.96 -19.33 15.63
N ALA A 30 17.32 -18.63 16.56
CA ALA A 30 15.97 -18.08 16.45
C ALA A 30 15.88 -16.87 15.48
N VAL A 31 16.74 -16.84 14.46
CA VAL A 31 17.01 -15.73 13.55
C VAL A 31 16.44 -15.90 12.11
N PRO A 32 16.15 -17.10 11.55
CA PRO A 32 15.63 -17.19 10.18
C PRO A 32 14.18 -16.68 10.11
N ALA A 33 13.28 -17.21 10.94
CA ALA A 33 11.84 -16.94 10.85
C ALA A 33 11.45 -15.46 10.90
N ARG A 34 12.19 -14.63 11.65
CA ARG A 34 11.97 -13.17 11.74
C ARG A 34 12.46 -12.40 10.50
N THR A 35 13.45 -12.95 9.80
CA THR A 35 14.02 -12.37 8.57
C THR A 35 13.17 -12.72 7.35
N ASP A 36 12.67 -13.95 7.30
CA ASP A 36 11.82 -14.45 6.22
C ASP A 36 10.46 -13.74 6.20
N THR A 37 9.84 -13.58 7.36
CA THR A 37 8.55 -12.87 7.52
C THR A 37 8.65 -11.39 7.13
N HIS A 38 9.73 -10.70 7.53
CA HIS A 38 9.97 -9.30 7.13
C HIS A 38 10.15 -9.16 5.60
N THR A 39 10.82 -10.12 4.98
CA THR A 39 11.07 -10.14 3.53
C THR A 39 9.79 -10.44 2.74
N ALA A 40 8.99 -11.42 3.19
CA ALA A 40 7.69 -11.73 2.60
C ALA A 40 6.72 -10.54 2.69
N TRP A 41 6.64 -9.87 3.85
CA TRP A 41 5.83 -8.65 4.02
C TRP A 41 6.24 -7.54 3.06
N ALA A 42 7.55 -7.29 2.91
CA ALA A 42 8.06 -6.27 1.98
C ALA A 42 7.65 -6.55 0.52
N TYR A 43 7.64 -7.81 0.09
CA TYR A 43 7.20 -8.20 -1.26
C TYR A 43 5.68 -8.11 -1.44
N VAL A 44 4.87 -8.44 -0.42
CA VAL A 44 3.42 -8.26 -0.46
C VAL A 44 3.06 -6.77 -0.53
N ALA A 45 3.67 -5.93 0.32
CA ALA A 45 3.45 -4.49 0.33
C ALA A 45 3.90 -3.83 -0.98
N ALA A 46 5.04 -4.25 -1.56
CA ALA A 46 5.48 -3.76 -2.86
C ALA A 46 4.57 -4.22 -4.00
N SER A 47 4.10 -5.46 -4.00
CA SER A 47 3.14 -5.97 -5.00
C SER A 47 1.82 -5.19 -4.94
N LEU A 48 1.28 -4.98 -3.72
CA LEU A 48 0.07 -4.19 -3.51
C LEU A 48 0.26 -2.74 -4.00
N ARG A 49 1.39 -2.11 -3.65
CA ARG A 49 1.76 -0.76 -4.14
C ARG A 49 1.77 -0.69 -5.67
N LEU A 50 2.42 -1.65 -6.32
CA LEU A 50 2.53 -1.67 -7.78
C LEU A 50 1.17 -1.91 -8.46
N LEU A 51 0.35 -2.83 -7.94
CA LEU A 51 -0.99 -3.10 -8.47
C LEU A 51 -1.92 -1.90 -8.30
N THR A 52 -1.97 -1.29 -7.10
CA THR A 52 -2.76 -0.07 -6.88
C THR A 52 -2.25 1.08 -7.75
N GLY A 53 -0.93 1.28 -7.85
CA GLY A 53 -0.35 2.31 -8.73
C GLY A 53 -0.71 2.11 -10.19
N PHE A 54 -0.73 0.85 -10.65
CA PHE A 54 -1.15 0.49 -12.01
C PHE A 54 -2.63 0.80 -12.25
N VAL A 55 -3.54 0.58 -11.29
CA VAL A 55 -4.96 0.97 -11.42
C VAL A 55 -5.10 2.47 -11.67
N PHE A 56 -4.40 3.32 -10.89
CA PHE A 56 -4.42 4.78 -11.06
C PHE A 56 -3.81 5.23 -12.40
N LEU A 57 -2.65 4.66 -12.80
CA LEU A 57 -2.04 4.98 -14.08
C LEU A 57 -2.86 4.49 -15.27
N TRP A 58 -3.48 3.31 -15.19
CA TRP A 58 -4.31 2.78 -16.27
C TRP A 58 -5.55 3.66 -16.49
N ALA A 59 -6.21 4.08 -15.40
CA ALA A 59 -7.31 5.03 -15.45
C ALA A 59 -6.88 6.38 -16.08
N PHE A 60 -5.66 6.87 -15.77
CA PHE A 60 -5.09 8.04 -16.44
C PHE A 60 -4.86 7.79 -17.94
N LEU A 61 -4.24 6.68 -18.33
CA LEU A 61 -3.90 6.37 -19.73
C LEU A 61 -5.15 6.24 -20.60
N ASP A 62 -6.15 5.49 -20.15
CA ASP A 62 -7.42 5.34 -20.87
C ASP A 62 -8.15 6.68 -21.01
N LYS A 63 -8.21 7.49 -19.94
CA LYS A 63 -8.84 8.83 -19.99
C LYS A 63 -8.04 9.86 -20.78
N ALA A 64 -6.71 9.76 -20.80
CA ALA A 64 -5.85 10.66 -21.56
C ALA A 64 -6.02 10.42 -23.06
N PHE A 65 -6.01 9.15 -23.49
CA PHE A 65 -5.87 8.77 -24.90
C PHE A 65 -7.10 8.11 -25.54
N GLY A 66 -8.15 7.78 -24.78
CA GLY A 66 -9.34 7.10 -25.32
C GLY A 66 -9.03 5.68 -25.78
N LEU A 67 -8.46 4.85 -24.90
CA LEU A 67 -7.99 3.50 -25.25
C LEU A 67 -9.13 2.49 -25.50
N GLY A 68 -10.39 2.89 -25.30
CA GLY A 68 -11.57 2.08 -25.59
C GLY A 68 -12.03 1.20 -24.43
N TYR A 69 -11.50 1.41 -23.21
CA TYR A 69 -11.95 0.68 -22.01
C TYR A 69 -13.13 1.43 -21.37
N ALA A 70 -12.86 2.34 -20.44
CA ALA A 70 -13.89 3.21 -19.86
C ALA A 70 -14.11 4.48 -20.71
N THR A 71 -13.12 4.82 -21.54
CA THR A 71 -13.09 6.02 -22.37
C THR A 71 -13.08 5.61 -23.85
N PRO A 72 -14.17 5.84 -24.60
CA PRO A 72 -14.23 5.50 -26.02
C PRO A 72 -13.14 6.20 -26.84
N SER A 73 -12.72 5.56 -27.93
CA SER A 73 -11.71 6.13 -28.82
C SER A 73 -12.18 7.41 -29.51
N GLY A 74 -11.28 8.40 -29.61
CA GLY A 74 -11.62 9.77 -30.03
C GLY A 74 -12.41 10.55 -28.99
N LYS A 75 -12.42 10.11 -27.72
CA LYS A 75 -12.94 10.83 -26.55
C LYS A 75 -11.88 10.97 -25.44
N GLY A 76 -10.60 10.79 -25.77
CA GLY A 76 -9.51 11.04 -24.84
C GLY A 76 -9.43 12.52 -24.47
N TRP A 77 -8.80 12.82 -23.33
CA TRP A 77 -8.55 14.19 -22.89
C TRP A 77 -7.72 14.99 -23.90
N VAL A 78 -6.76 14.33 -24.56
CA VAL A 78 -5.94 14.96 -25.63
C VAL A 78 -6.77 15.29 -26.89
N ASP A 79 -7.91 14.60 -27.09
CA ASP A 79 -8.86 14.86 -28.16
C ASP A 79 -9.89 15.96 -27.79
N GLY A 80 -9.73 16.62 -26.64
CA GLY A 80 -10.70 17.57 -26.09
C GLY A 80 -11.87 16.93 -25.34
N GLY A 81 -11.80 15.61 -25.06
CA GLY A 81 -12.72 14.95 -24.14
C GLY A 81 -12.60 15.45 -22.71
N SER A 82 -13.61 15.20 -21.87
CA SER A 82 -13.59 15.56 -20.45
C SER A 82 -13.50 14.31 -19.56
N PRO A 83 -12.38 14.10 -18.84
CA PRO A 83 -12.17 12.99 -17.91
C PRO A 83 -13.26 12.80 -16.85
N THR A 84 -13.81 13.89 -16.32
CA THR A 84 -14.78 13.88 -15.20
C THR A 84 -16.24 13.91 -15.65
N LYS A 85 -16.55 14.55 -16.80
CA LYS A 85 -17.92 14.86 -17.20
C LYS A 85 -18.85 13.66 -17.15
N GLY A 86 -18.47 12.54 -17.79
CA GLY A 86 -19.33 11.36 -17.89
C GLY A 86 -19.71 10.73 -16.55
N PHE A 87 -18.79 10.76 -15.57
CA PHE A 87 -19.06 10.28 -14.22
C PHE A 87 -19.86 11.31 -13.41
N LEU A 88 -19.40 12.56 -13.36
CA LEU A 88 -20.00 13.59 -12.51
C LEU A 88 -21.40 14.02 -12.97
N SER A 89 -21.72 14.00 -14.27
CA SER A 89 -23.09 14.23 -14.75
C SER A 89 -24.00 13.01 -14.57
N GLY A 90 -23.44 11.83 -14.31
CA GLY A 90 -24.16 10.59 -14.03
C GLY A 90 -24.51 10.38 -12.56
N VAL A 91 -24.04 11.26 -11.66
CA VAL A 91 -24.38 11.19 -10.22
C VAL A 91 -25.89 11.31 -10.07
N ALA A 92 -26.51 10.25 -9.53
CA ALA A 92 -27.96 10.10 -9.44
C ALA A 92 -28.45 9.83 -8.01
N ALA A 93 -27.61 10.06 -7.00
CA ALA A 93 -27.96 9.94 -5.58
C ALA A 93 -27.11 10.89 -4.71
N GLY A 94 -27.51 11.04 -3.45
CA GLY A 94 -26.74 11.73 -2.42
C GLY A 94 -26.90 13.26 -2.39
N PRO A 95 -26.51 13.90 -1.26
CA PRO A 95 -26.78 15.32 -1.00
C PRO A 95 -25.96 16.28 -1.88
N MET A 96 -24.90 15.80 -2.53
CA MET A 96 -24.00 16.62 -3.36
C MET A 96 -24.25 16.48 -4.87
N GLN A 97 -25.34 15.82 -5.30
CA GLN A 97 -25.66 15.59 -6.72
C GLN A 97 -25.55 16.87 -7.58
N SER A 98 -26.23 17.95 -7.19
CA SER A 98 -26.21 19.22 -7.92
C SER A 98 -24.83 19.87 -7.98
N THR A 99 -24.03 19.73 -6.91
CA THR A 99 -22.64 20.20 -6.85
C THR A 99 -21.77 19.46 -7.86
N PHE A 100 -21.83 18.12 -7.88
CA PHE A 100 -21.08 17.32 -8.85
C PHE A 100 -21.51 17.60 -10.30
N HIS A 101 -22.81 17.76 -10.55
CA HIS A 101 -23.32 18.19 -11.86
C HIS A 101 -22.74 19.55 -12.29
N SER A 102 -22.58 20.51 -11.38
CA SER A 102 -21.97 21.81 -11.67
C SER A 102 -20.48 21.74 -11.98
N TRP A 103 -19.78 20.72 -11.46
CA TRP A 103 -18.36 20.47 -11.68
C TRP A 103 -18.09 19.59 -12.92
N ALA A 104 -19.09 18.90 -13.44
CA ALA A 104 -18.97 17.95 -14.54
C ALA A 104 -18.43 18.62 -15.83
N GLY A 105 -17.17 18.33 -16.16
CA GLY A 105 -16.48 18.92 -17.32
C GLY A 105 -16.04 20.37 -17.14
N GLN A 106 -15.93 20.84 -15.89
CA GLN A 106 -15.18 22.05 -15.60
C GLN A 106 -13.69 21.79 -15.78
N THR A 107 -12.99 22.68 -16.48
CA THR A 107 -11.57 22.52 -16.82
C THR A 107 -10.70 22.28 -15.56
N TRP A 108 -10.95 23.01 -14.47
CA TRP A 108 -10.20 22.82 -13.22
C TRP A 108 -10.42 21.43 -12.60
N ALA A 109 -11.63 20.87 -12.69
CA ALA A 109 -11.96 19.56 -12.15
C ALA A 109 -11.29 18.45 -12.97
N ASP A 110 -11.31 18.58 -14.31
CA ASP A 110 -10.59 17.67 -15.20
C ASP A 110 -9.07 17.68 -14.96
N TRP A 111 -8.46 18.86 -14.83
CA TRP A 111 -7.03 18.97 -14.50
C TRP A 111 -6.69 18.40 -13.11
N MET A 112 -7.46 18.71 -12.07
CA MET A 112 -7.22 18.16 -10.73
C MET A 112 -7.39 16.65 -10.68
N PHE A 113 -8.40 16.11 -11.36
CA PHE A 113 -8.64 14.67 -11.42
C PHE A 113 -7.51 13.94 -12.16
N MET A 114 -7.12 14.42 -13.34
CA MET A 114 -6.03 13.80 -14.12
C MET A 114 -4.66 13.95 -13.44
N ALA A 115 -4.37 15.10 -12.83
CA ALA A 115 -3.16 15.29 -12.04
C ALA A 115 -3.12 14.37 -10.81
N GLY A 116 -4.26 14.12 -10.18
CA GLY A 116 -4.39 13.14 -9.10
C GLY A 116 -4.15 11.71 -9.57
N LEU A 117 -4.78 11.27 -10.67
CA LEU A 117 -4.58 9.91 -11.22
C LEU A 117 -3.11 9.67 -11.59
N LEU A 118 -2.51 10.60 -12.34
CA LEU A 118 -1.11 10.52 -12.76
C LEU A 118 -0.17 10.60 -11.56
N GLY A 119 -0.37 11.58 -10.66
CA GLY A 119 0.49 11.83 -9.52
C GLY A 119 0.49 10.67 -8.53
N VAL A 120 -0.69 10.16 -8.14
CA VAL A 120 -0.82 9.01 -7.26
C VAL A 120 -0.27 7.75 -7.93
N GLY A 121 -0.58 7.53 -9.21
CA GLY A 121 -0.10 6.38 -9.96
C GLY A 121 1.44 6.35 -10.07
N LEU A 122 2.08 7.46 -10.46
CA LEU A 122 3.54 7.56 -10.55
C LEU A 122 4.23 7.47 -9.19
N ALA A 123 3.68 8.10 -8.16
CA ALA A 123 4.20 8.02 -6.80
C ALA A 123 4.14 6.58 -6.25
N LEU A 124 3.02 5.88 -6.48
CA LEU A 124 2.88 4.47 -6.13
C LEU A 124 3.84 3.60 -6.95
N ILE A 125 3.88 3.67 -8.28
CA ILE A 125 4.79 2.84 -9.09
C ILE A 125 6.27 3.11 -8.74
N GLY A 126 6.66 4.37 -8.64
CA GLY A 126 8.01 4.78 -8.27
C GLY A 126 8.38 4.48 -6.81
N GLY A 127 7.40 4.35 -5.91
CA GLY A 127 7.66 4.17 -4.48
C GLY A 127 8.20 5.45 -3.81
N VAL A 128 7.71 6.62 -4.23
CA VAL A 128 8.20 7.94 -3.80
C VAL A 128 7.05 8.86 -3.41
N ALA A 129 7.29 9.81 -2.50
CA ALA A 129 6.29 10.76 -2.02
C ALA A 129 4.96 10.11 -1.57
N LEU A 130 5.04 8.95 -0.93
CA LEU A 130 3.89 8.09 -0.64
C LEU A 130 2.88 8.77 0.29
N ARG A 131 3.33 9.63 1.21
CA ARG A 131 2.42 10.42 2.08
C ARG A 131 1.61 11.46 1.32
N ILE A 132 2.21 12.10 0.31
CA ILE A 132 1.52 13.08 -0.55
C ILE A 132 0.53 12.35 -1.45
N ALA A 133 0.94 11.22 -2.03
CA ALA A 133 0.08 10.35 -2.82
C ALA A 133 -1.10 9.81 -2.00
N ALA A 134 -0.87 9.41 -0.74
CA ALA A 134 -1.94 8.99 0.15
C ALA A 134 -2.90 10.15 0.46
N LEU A 135 -2.42 11.34 0.80
CA LEU A 135 -3.29 12.50 1.07
C LEU A 135 -4.18 12.85 -0.14
N GLY A 136 -3.57 13.01 -1.33
CA GLY A 136 -4.30 13.35 -2.54
C GLY A 136 -5.21 12.24 -3.05
N GLY A 137 -4.73 10.99 -3.03
CA GLY A 137 -5.49 9.82 -3.44
C GLY A 137 -6.66 9.50 -2.51
N THR A 138 -6.48 9.59 -1.18
CA THR A 138 -7.57 9.45 -0.22
C THR A 138 -8.62 10.56 -0.41
N ALA A 139 -8.21 11.82 -0.64
CA ALA A 139 -9.16 12.89 -0.92
C ALA A 139 -9.97 12.64 -2.20
N MET A 140 -9.33 12.16 -3.27
CA MET A 140 -10.01 11.73 -4.50
C MET A 140 -10.99 10.59 -4.25
N MET A 141 -10.55 9.50 -3.62
CA MET A 141 -11.40 8.34 -3.31
C MET A 141 -12.59 8.73 -2.42
N ALA A 142 -12.40 9.62 -1.44
CA ALA A 142 -13.48 10.13 -0.61
C ALA A 142 -14.52 10.92 -1.42
N LEU A 143 -14.08 11.79 -2.35
CA LEU A 143 -14.99 12.51 -3.24
C LEU A 143 -15.77 11.58 -4.17
N MET A 144 -15.13 10.53 -4.68
CA MET A 144 -15.80 9.54 -5.55
C MET A 144 -16.78 8.66 -4.76
N TRP A 145 -16.46 8.27 -3.53
CA TRP A 145 -17.41 7.62 -2.60
C TRP A 145 -18.63 8.51 -2.30
N ILE A 146 -18.42 9.81 -2.08
CA ILE A 146 -19.53 10.77 -1.87
C ILE A 146 -20.37 10.94 -3.15
N ALA A 147 -19.77 10.80 -4.34
CA ALA A 147 -20.46 10.86 -5.63
C ALA A 147 -21.25 9.59 -5.98
N GLU A 148 -20.76 8.40 -5.62
CA GLU A 148 -21.50 7.13 -5.76
C GLU A 148 -22.59 7.00 -4.67
N TRP A 149 -22.34 7.60 -3.50
CA TRP A 149 -23.21 7.63 -2.32
C TRP A 149 -23.83 6.25 -1.95
N PRO A 150 -22.99 5.25 -1.60
CA PRO A 150 -23.47 3.90 -1.26
C PRO A 150 -24.57 3.78 -0.17
N PRO A 151 -24.75 4.71 0.79
CA PRO A 151 -25.88 4.66 1.73
C PRO A 151 -27.27 4.77 1.09
N ALA A 152 -27.40 5.33 -0.13
CA ALA A 152 -28.69 5.40 -0.79
C ALA A 152 -29.19 4.02 -1.22
N LYS A 153 -30.50 3.80 -1.05
CA LYS A 153 -31.22 2.61 -1.54
C LYS A 153 -31.93 2.86 -2.88
N GLN A 154 -32.16 4.13 -3.21
CA GLN A 154 -32.85 4.60 -4.40
C GLN A 154 -32.08 5.77 -5.00
N LEU A 155 -32.07 5.85 -6.33
CA LEU A 155 -31.63 7.00 -7.10
C LEU A 155 -32.70 8.10 -7.06
N SER A 156 -32.37 9.30 -7.54
CA SER A 156 -33.25 10.46 -7.59
C SER A 156 -34.47 10.31 -8.51
N ASP A 157 -34.53 9.26 -9.33
CA ASP A 157 -35.70 8.85 -10.11
C ASP A 157 -36.57 7.76 -9.43
N GLY A 158 -36.18 7.32 -8.23
CA GLY A 158 -36.84 6.28 -7.45
C GLY A 158 -36.39 4.84 -7.76
N THR A 159 -35.54 4.62 -8.78
CA THR A 159 -35.03 3.28 -9.10
C THR A 159 -34.00 2.80 -8.06
N PRO A 160 -33.85 1.48 -7.81
CA PRO A 160 -32.89 0.98 -6.82
C PRO A 160 -31.44 1.27 -7.20
N THR A 161 -30.61 1.69 -6.23
CA THR A 161 -29.17 1.97 -6.45
C THR A 161 -28.34 0.72 -6.74
N MET A 162 -28.85 -0.47 -6.42
CA MET A 162 -28.11 -1.74 -6.41
C MET A 162 -26.86 -1.75 -5.52
N SER A 163 -26.74 -0.80 -4.58
CA SER A 163 -25.68 -0.74 -3.58
C SER A 163 -25.63 -2.03 -2.75
N THR A 164 -24.48 -2.70 -2.75
CA THR A 164 -24.26 -3.96 -2.03
C THR A 164 -23.81 -3.77 -0.59
N ASN A 165 -23.27 -2.58 -0.26
CA ASN A 165 -22.80 -2.22 1.07
C ASN A 165 -22.95 -0.71 1.28
N PRO A 166 -23.67 -0.24 2.33
CA PRO A 166 -23.92 1.18 2.53
C PRO A 166 -22.69 1.99 2.99
N PHE A 167 -21.55 1.35 3.29
CA PHE A 167 -20.37 2.02 3.85
C PHE A 167 -19.08 1.74 3.07
N VAL A 168 -18.81 0.50 2.69
CA VAL A 168 -17.51 0.09 2.16
C VAL A 168 -17.64 -0.41 0.72
N ASP A 169 -17.01 0.33 -0.19
CA ASP A 169 -16.80 0.00 -1.59
C ASP A 169 -15.29 -0.10 -1.91
N TYR A 170 -14.94 -0.13 -3.20
CA TYR A 170 -13.56 -0.12 -3.66
C TYR A 170 -12.84 1.22 -3.40
N HIS A 171 -13.53 2.36 -3.37
CA HIS A 171 -12.93 3.66 -3.03
C HIS A 171 -12.42 3.68 -1.59
N VAL A 172 -13.22 3.20 -0.63
CA VAL A 172 -12.82 3.09 0.78
C VAL A 172 -11.64 2.14 0.93
N ILE A 173 -11.67 0.99 0.24
CA ILE A 173 -10.56 0.03 0.25
C ILE A 173 -9.28 0.67 -0.30
N TYR A 174 -9.34 1.34 -1.44
CA TYR A 174 -8.18 2.02 -2.03
C TYR A 174 -7.67 3.17 -1.16
N ALA A 175 -8.56 3.96 -0.53
CA ALA A 175 -8.18 4.99 0.42
C ALA A 175 -7.40 4.42 1.63
N VAL A 176 -7.85 3.29 2.19
CA VAL A 176 -7.16 2.63 3.31
C VAL A 176 -5.83 2.00 2.85
N VAL A 177 -5.79 1.38 1.66
CA VAL A 177 -4.54 0.84 1.07
C VAL A 177 -3.50 1.94 0.87
N LEU A 178 -3.89 3.09 0.32
CA LEU A 178 -3.02 4.26 0.15
C LEU A 178 -2.40 4.71 1.49
N ILE A 179 -3.23 4.87 2.52
CA ILE A 179 -2.79 5.25 3.88
C ILE A 179 -1.85 4.18 4.46
N ALA A 180 -2.19 2.90 4.32
CA ALA A 180 -1.39 1.79 4.85
C ALA A 180 -0.01 1.73 4.19
N LEU A 181 0.07 1.85 2.86
CA LEU A 181 1.33 1.84 2.09
C LEU A 181 2.24 3.02 2.48
N ALA A 182 1.67 4.20 2.73
CA ALA A 182 2.40 5.37 3.22
C ALA A 182 2.86 5.21 4.68
N ALA A 183 2.03 4.59 5.54
CA ALA A 183 2.37 4.33 6.94
C ALA A 183 3.53 3.33 7.09
N VAL A 184 3.50 2.22 6.34
CA VAL A 184 4.55 1.18 6.39
C VAL A 184 5.79 1.49 5.56
N SER A 185 5.86 2.67 4.92
CA SER A 185 6.98 3.10 4.06
C SER A 185 7.29 2.12 2.92
N ALA A 186 6.25 1.63 2.22
CA ALA A 186 6.34 0.59 1.19
C ALA A 186 7.16 0.94 -0.08
N GLY A 187 7.82 2.11 -0.11
CA GLY A 187 8.65 2.59 -1.22
C GLY A 187 10.07 2.00 -1.25
N ASP A 188 10.52 1.39 -0.16
CA ASP A 188 11.90 0.87 -0.04
C ASP A 188 12.11 -0.46 -0.81
N ALA A 189 11.06 -1.26 -0.99
CA ALA A 189 11.09 -2.53 -1.73
C ALA A 189 10.53 -2.37 -3.15
N PHE A 190 11.26 -2.84 -4.17
CA PHE A 190 10.96 -2.67 -5.61
C PHE A 190 10.60 -1.22 -6.02
N GLY A 191 11.24 -0.23 -5.40
CA GLY A 191 10.95 1.19 -5.63
C GLY A 191 12.19 2.07 -5.44
N LEU A 192 12.08 3.32 -5.88
CA LEU A 192 13.08 4.36 -5.77
C LEU A 192 13.05 5.07 -4.40
N GLY A 193 12.22 4.63 -3.45
CA GLY A 193 12.05 5.26 -2.13
C GLY A 193 13.37 5.45 -1.36
N ARG A 194 14.27 4.47 -1.44
CA ARG A 194 15.62 4.57 -0.84
C ARG A 194 16.55 5.59 -1.50
N LEU A 195 16.32 5.95 -2.76
CA LEU A 195 17.04 7.01 -3.46
C LEU A 195 16.38 8.37 -3.18
N TRP A 196 15.05 8.42 -3.23
CA TRP A 196 14.24 9.59 -2.89
C TRP A 196 14.53 10.10 -1.47
N ALA A 197 14.57 9.20 -0.48
CA ALA A 197 14.86 9.52 0.91
C ALA A 197 16.29 10.03 1.19
N ARG A 198 17.20 9.96 0.19
CA ARG A 198 18.57 10.53 0.25
C ARG A 198 18.64 11.97 -0.28
N LEU A 199 17.65 12.44 -1.02
CA LEU A 199 17.61 13.83 -1.49
C LEU A 199 17.61 14.78 -0.28
N PRO A 200 18.44 15.85 -0.25
CA PRO A 200 18.55 16.72 0.93
C PRO A 200 17.19 17.24 1.42
N VAL A 201 16.36 17.74 0.50
CA VAL A 201 15.01 18.25 0.81
C VAL A 201 14.09 17.19 1.47
N VAL A 202 14.19 15.92 1.08
CA VAL A 202 13.36 14.80 1.61
C VAL A 202 13.94 14.25 2.92
N ARG A 203 15.27 14.23 3.06
CA ARG A 203 15.95 13.86 4.30
C ARG A 203 15.60 14.85 5.41
N ASP A 204 15.61 16.14 5.07
CA ASP A 204 15.41 17.23 6.01
C ASP A 204 13.89 17.46 6.27
N ASN A 205 13.00 17.09 5.33
CA ASN A 205 11.54 17.11 5.51
C ASN A 205 10.93 15.70 5.44
N ARG A 206 10.83 15.01 6.59
CA ARG A 206 10.31 13.62 6.68
C ARG A 206 8.89 13.42 6.13
N TRP A 207 8.09 14.48 5.98
CA TRP A 207 6.76 14.43 5.36
C TRP A 207 6.80 14.12 3.85
N LEU A 208 7.90 14.45 3.16
CA LEU A 208 8.05 14.23 1.71
C LEU A 208 8.35 12.78 1.32
N ARG A 209 8.43 11.85 2.29
CA ARG A 209 8.63 10.41 2.04
C ARG A 209 7.36 9.73 1.54
#